data_AF-A0A967WCM0-F1
#
_entry.id   AF-A0A967WCM0-F1
#
_cell.length_a   1.000
_cell.length_b   1.000
_cell.length_c   1.000
_cell.angle_alpha   90.00
_cell.angle_beta   90.00
_cell.angle_gamma   90.00
#
_symmetry.space_group_name_H-M   'P 1'
#
loop_
_entity.id
_entity.type
_entity.pdbx_description
1 polymer ?
#
loop_
_entity_poly.entity_id
_entity_poly.type
_entity_poly.pdbx_seq_one_letter_code
_entity_poly.pdbx_strand_id
1 'polypeptide(L)'
;MVPPVFTDFTYDNLGVPKNEEFPLTGAPVDLGLGTRVDGADGMFKVMTLRNIGLTAPYAHNGIFKKLVDITHFYNTRDVLPDCALVKNPKPGKTCWDAPEVSLNVNVDELGMLGL
;
A
#
# COMPACT_ATOMS: atom_id res chain seq x y z
N MET A 1 -22.11 15.60 17.96
CA MET A 1 -21.51 15.34 16.64
C MET A 1 -20.08 14.89 16.86
N VAL A 2 -19.66 13.75 16.32
CA VAL A 2 -18.27 13.28 16.40
C VAL A 2 -17.50 13.87 15.22
N PRO A 3 -16.38 14.58 15.43
CA PRO A 3 -15.58 15.13 14.33
C PRO A 3 -15.07 14.04 13.38
N PRO A 4 -14.97 14.30 12.06
CA PRO A 4 -14.52 13.29 11.09
C PRO A 4 -13.08 12.88 11.35
N VAL A 5 -12.82 11.58 11.43
CA VAL A 5 -11.47 11.02 11.65
C VAL A 5 -10.85 10.45 10.38
N PHE A 6 -11.51 10.58 9.22
CA PHE A 6 -10.97 10.17 7.92
C PHE A 6 -10.53 8.69 7.89
N THR A 7 -11.36 7.84 8.46
CA THR A 7 -11.30 6.38 8.40
C THR A 7 -12.70 5.86 8.75
N ASP A 8 -13.10 4.77 8.14
CA ASP A 8 -14.30 3.99 8.46
C ASP A 8 -14.00 2.78 9.37
N PHE A 9 -12.72 2.64 9.76
CA PHE A 9 -12.18 1.55 10.58
C PHE A 9 -12.28 0.16 9.97
N THR A 10 -12.47 0.06 8.65
CA THR A 10 -12.42 -1.20 7.91
C THR A 10 -10.98 -1.67 7.71
N TYR A 11 -10.81 -2.76 6.98
CA TYR A 11 -9.54 -3.37 6.65
C TYR A 11 -9.47 -3.57 5.15
N ASP A 12 -8.29 -3.33 4.58
CA ASP A 12 -8.10 -3.44 3.14
C ASP A 12 -6.67 -3.84 2.79
N ASN A 13 -6.51 -4.56 1.68
CA ASN A 13 -5.22 -4.82 1.06
C ASN A 13 -5.07 -3.93 -0.18
N LEU A 14 -4.29 -2.87 -0.07
CA LEU A 14 -4.03 -1.97 -1.20
C LEU A 14 -3.05 -2.56 -2.24
N GLY A 15 -2.44 -3.71 -1.95
CA GLY A 15 -1.42 -4.32 -2.79
C GLY A 15 -0.06 -3.61 -2.70
N VAL A 16 0.29 -3.08 -1.53
CA VAL A 16 1.59 -2.41 -1.32
C VAL A 16 2.72 -3.45 -1.44
N PRO A 17 3.82 -3.14 -2.15
CA PRO A 17 4.97 -4.04 -2.22
C PRO A 17 5.67 -4.19 -0.87
N LYS A 18 6.45 -5.26 -0.74
CA LYS A 18 7.28 -5.47 0.44
C LYS A 18 8.37 -4.40 0.54
N ASN A 19 8.59 -3.87 1.73
CA ASN A 19 9.71 -2.98 1.98
C ASN A 19 10.98 -3.78 2.33
N GLU A 20 11.97 -3.78 1.45
CA GLU A 20 13.26 -4.46 1.66
C GLU A 20 14.32 -3.58 2.33
N GLU A 21 14.01 -2.33 2.67
CA GLU A 21 14.94 -1.44 3.38
C GLU A 21 15.04 -1.78 4.87
N PHE A 22 16.20 -1.49 5.48
CA PHE A 22 16.38 -1.63 6.93
C PHE A 22 15.37 -0.74 7.69
N PRO A 23 14.72 -1.22 8.76
CA PRO A 23 14.97 -2.47 9.50
C PRO A 23 14.14 -3.69 9.03
N LEU A 24 13.39 -3.58 7.93
CA LEU A 24 12.50 -4.63 7.43
C LEU A 24 13.18 -5.59 6.43
N THR A 25 14.43 -5.34 6.05
CA THR A 25 15.22 -6.25 5.21
C THR A 25 15.20 -7.68 5.77
N GLY A 26 14.71 -8.62 4.98
CA GLY A 26 14.62 -10.03 5.35
C GLY A 26 13.50 -10.40 6.32
N ALA A 27 12.60 -9.46 6.67
CA ALA A 27 11.41 -9.76 7.45
C ALA A 27 10.53 -10.82 6.75
N PRO A 28 9.79 -11.67 7.49
CA PRO A 28 8.79 -12.56 6.89
C PRO A 28 7.66 -11.74 6.22
N VAL A 29 6.86 -12.40 5.39
CA VAL A 29 5.65 -11.79 4.80
C VAL A 29 4.70 -11.36 5.92
N ASP A 30 4.24 -10.11 5.91
CA ASP A 30 3.24 -9.62 6.84
C ASP A 30 1.83 -9.89 6.31
N LEU A 31 1.15 -10.86 6.92
CA LEU A 31 -0.23 -11.23 6.56
C LEU A 31 -1.28 -10.24 7.11
N GLY A 32 -0.89 -9.24 7.91
CA GLY A 32 -1.81 -8.27 8.49
C GLY A 32 -2.89 -8.94 9.34
N LEU A 33 -4.15 -8.63 9.06
CA LEU A 33 -5.32 -9.22 9.75
C LEU A 33 -5.42 -10.74 9.55
N GLY A 34 -4.86 -11.29 8.46
CA GLY A 34 -4.83 -12.72 8.16
C GLY A 34 -4.19 -13.59 9.25
N THR A 35 -3.31 -13.01 10.08
CA THR A 35 -2.77 -13.70 11.26
C THR A 35 -3.81 -14.03 12.35
N ARG A 36 -5.01 -13.46 12.25
CA ARG A 36 -6.10 -13.59 13.25
C ARG A 36 -7.45 -13.95 12.65
N VAL A 37 -7.67 -13.67 11.37
CA VAL A 37 -8.95 -13.87 10.69
C VAL A 37 -8.69 -14.59 9.37
N ASP A 38 -9.22 -15.81 9.23
CA ASP A 38 -9.09 -16.59 8.02
C ASP A 38 -9.66 -15.83 6.81
N GLY A 39 -8.93 -15.86 5.70
CA GLY A 39 -9.32 -15.16 4.47
C GLY A 39 -9.02 -13.67 4.44
N ALA A 40 -8.39 -13.10 5.48
CA ALA A 40 -8.04 -11.67 5.54
C ALA A 40 -6.55 -11.38 5.29
N ASP A 41 -5.84 -12.29 4.61
CA ASP A 41 -4.41 -12.13 4.30
C ASP A 41 -4.14 -10.84 3.55
N GLY A 42 -3.12 -10.09 4.01
CA GLY A 42 -2.67 -8.83 3.42
C GLY A 42 -3.52 -7.61 3.81
N MET A 43 -4.64 -7.80 4.52
CA MET A 43 -5.51 -6.70 4.89
C MET A 43 -5.00 -5.96 6.14
N PHE A 44 -4.89 -4.64 6.04
CA PHE A 44 -4.53 -3.77 7.16
C PHE A 44 -5.65 -2.79 7.46
N LYS A 45 -5.73 -2.36 8.71
CA LYS A 45 -6.71 -1.36 9.14
C LYS A 45 -6.53 -0.07 8.34
N VAL A 46 -7.62 0.49 7.83
CA VAL A 46 -7.63 1.84 7.24
C VAL A 46 -7.29 2.86 8.32
N MET A 47 -6.11 3.44 8.27
CA MET A 47 -5.64 4.40 9.28
C MET A 47 -6.20 5.81 9.03
N THR A 48 -6.33 6.59 10.10
CA THR A 48 -6.77 7.99 10.01
C THR A 48 -5.82 8.84 9.17
N LEU A 49 -6.35 9.77 8.38
CA LEU A 49 -5.55 10.79 7.68
C LEU A 49 -5.28 12.05 8.53
N ARG A 50 -5.72 12.10 9.80
CA ARG A 50 -5.35 13.21 10.69
C ARG A 50 -3.84 13.23 10.90
N ASN A 51 -3.23 14.42 10.78
CA ASN A 51 -1.78 14.64 10.87
C ASN A 51 -0.93 13.96 9.79
N ILE A 52 -1.52 13.47 8.69
CA ILE A 52 -0.78 12.73 7.66
C ILE A 52 0.41 13.50 7.06
N GLY A 53 0.36 14.83 7.03
CA GLY A 53 1.49 15.67 6.59
C GLY A 53 2.72 15.65 7.50
N LEU A 54 2.64 15.07 8.69
CA LEU A 54 3.69 15.06 9.72
C LEU A 54 4.21 13.65 10.07
N THR A 55 3.65 12.61 9.47
CA THR A 55 3.84 11.22 9.91
C THR A 55 4.44 10.33 8.82
N ALA A 56 5.27 10.89 7.93
CA ALA A 56 6.06 10.08 7.02
C ALA A 56 7.00 9.13 7.81
N PRO A 57 7.35 7.95 7.28
CA PRO A 57 6.92 7.39 5.99
C PRO A 57 5.51 6.77 6.03
N TYR A 58 4.97 6.40 4.86
CA TYR A 58 3.57 5.98 4.66
C TYR A 58 3.41 4.50 4.27
N ALA A 59 2.17 4.01 4.34
CA ALA A 59 1.76 2.60 4.36
C ALA A 59 2.21 1.84 5.63
N HIS A 60 1.74 0.60 5.82
CA HIS A 60 2.02 -0.17 7.04
C HIS A 60 3.51 -0.52 7.22
N ASN A 61 4.26 -0.58 6.12
CA ASN A 61 5.68 -0.94 6.09
C ASN A 61 6.61 0.26 5.80
N GLY A 62 6.08 1.48 5.66
CA GLY A 62 6.89 2.69 5.48
C GLY A 62 7.64 2.77 4.15
N ILE A 63 7.20 2.06 3.09
CA ILE A 63 7.86 2.05 1.79
C ILE A 63 7.83 3.44 1.11
N PHE A 64 6.77 4.22 1.30
CA PHE A 64 6.61 5.53 0.68
C PHE A 64 7.15 6.64 1.58
N LYS A 65 8.22 7.32 1.15
CA LYS A 65 8.89 8.34 1.99
C LYS A 65 8.21 9.70 1.94
N LYS A 66 7.42 9.98 0.89
CA LYS A 66 6.69 11.24 0.71
C LYS A 66 5.20 10.99 0.50
N LEU A 67 4.38 11.97 0.89
CA LEU A 67 2.93 11.88 0.73
C LEU A 67 2.52 11.79 -0.75
N VAL A 68 3.30 12.44 -1.62
CA VAL A 68 3.11 12.35 -3.07
C VAL A 68 3.36 10.94 -3.60
N ASP A 69 4.25 10.15 -2.98
CA ASP A 69 4.58 8.82 -3.47
C ASP A 69 3.43 7.84 -3.25
N ILE A 70 2.80 7.87 -2.06
CA ILE A 70 1.63 7.02 -1.78
C ILE A 70 0.42 7.46 -2.59
N THR A 71 0.15 8.77 -2.72
CA THR A 71 -0.96 9.24 -3.55
C THR A 71 -0.75 8.92 -5.03
N HIS A 72 0.49 8.94 -5.51
CA HIS A 72 0.82 8.47 -6.85
C HIS A 72 0.56 6.96 -7.01
N PHE A 73 0.92 6.14 -6.02
CA PHE A 73 0.59 4.71 -6.01
C PHE A 73 -0.92 4.46 -6.12
N TYR A 74 -1.75 5.15 -5.34
CA TYR A 74 -3.22 5.05 -5.47
C TYR A 74 -3.71 5.35 -6.89
N ASN A 75 -3.06 6.26 -7.61
CA ASN A 75 -3.49 6.66 -8.95
C ASN A 75 -3.01 5.70 -10.05
N THR A 76 -1.81 5.12 -9.89
CA THR A 76 -1.10 4.45 -11.00
C THR A 76 -0.76 2.98 -10.77
N ARG A 77 -1.11 2.39 -9.62
CA ARG A 77 -0.82 0.98 -9.30
C ARG A 77 -1.19 0.03 -10.44
N ASP A 78 -2.38 0.18 -11.01
CA ASP A 78 -2.92 -0.70 -12.05
C ASP A 78 -2.69 -0.16 -13.47
N VAL A 79 -2.09 1.03 -13.57
CA VAL A 79 -1.70 1.65 -14.85
C VAL A 79 -0.27 1.28 -15.23
N LEU A 80 0.64 1.27 -14.26
CA LEU A 80 2.03 0.89 -14.47
C LEU A 80 2.19 -0.63 -14.40
N PRO A 81 3.02 -1.24 -15.27
CA PRO A 81 3.24 -2.68 -15.25
C PRO A 81 4.05 -3.14 -14.03
N ASP A 82 4.11 -4.45 -13.80
CA ASP A 82 5.01 -5.06 -12.82
C ASP A 82 6.48 -4.77 -13.17
N CYS A 83 7.28 -4.39 -12.19
CA CYS A 83 8.71 -4.12 -12.36
C CYS A 83 9.51 -5.33 -12.86
N ALA A 84 9.06 -6.56 -12.59
CA ALA A 84 9.65 -7.77 -13.14
C ALA A 84 9.54 -7.86 -14.68
N LEU A 85 8.61 -7.12 -15.29
CA LEU A 85 8.34 -7.13 -16.74
C LEU A 85 9.02 -5.99 -17.51
N VAL A 86 9.70 -5.07 -16.81
CA VAL A 86 10.27 -3.85 -17.41
C VAL A 86 11.80 -3.94 -17.44
N LYS A 87 12.40 -3.62 -18.60
CA LYS A 87 13.86 -3.71 -18.80
C LYS A 87 14.69 -2.78 -17.89
N ASN A 88 14.15 -1.62 -17.54
CA ASN A 88 14.79 -0.62 -16.68
C ASN A 88 13.81 -0.19 -15.58
N PRO A 89 13.53 -1.05 -14.60
CA PRO A 89 12.46 -0.82 -13.64
C PRO A 89 12.81 0.38 -12.73
N LYS A 90 11.85 1.29 -12.59
CA LYS A 90 11.86 2.42 -11.68
C LYS A 90 10.50 2.48 -10.99
N PRO A 91 10.38 1.91 -9.77
CA PRO A 91 9.14 1.96 -9.00
C PRO A 91 8.55 3.37 -8.94
N GLY A 92 7.26 3.50 -9.25
CA GLY A 92 6.53 4.78 -9.29
C GLY A 92 6.85 5.69 -10.47
N LYS A 93 7.56 5.19 -11.49
CA LYS A 93 7.77 5.92 -12.75
C LYS A 93 7.51 5.08 -13.98
N THR A 94 8.01 3.85 -13.99
CA THR A 94 7.88 2.94 -15.14
C THR A 94 7.17 1.65 -14.79
N CYS A 95 7.06 1.35 -13.49
CA CYS A 95 6.49 0.11 -12.97
C CYS A 95 6.17 0.25 -11.48
N TRP A 96 5.51 -0.75 -10.92
CA TRP A 96 5.45 -1.01 -9.47
C TRP A 96 5.90 -2.44 -9.19
N ASP A 97 6.54 -2.69 -8.05
CA ASP A 97 6.84 -4.05 -7.62
C ASP A 97 5.54 -4.79 -7.29
N ALA A 98 5.58 -6.13 -7.35
CA ALA A 98 4.43 -6.95 -6.99
C ALA A 98 3.99 -6.72 -5.53
N PRO A 99 2.69 -6.86 -5.23
CA PRO A 99 2.19 -6.76 -3.86
C PRO A 99 2.84 -7.81 -2.96
N GLU A 100 3.11 -7.45 -1.69
CA GLU A 100 3.65 -8.41 -0.72
C GLU A 100 2.73 -9.62 -0.52
N VAL A 101 1.41 -9.36 -0.53
CA VAL A 101 0.35 -10.38 -0.52
C VAL A 101 -0.61 -10.07 -1.67
N SER A 102 -0.71 -10.99 -2.63
CA SER A 102 -1.58 -10.85 -3.82
C SER A 102 -3.04 -11.22 -3.58
N LEU A 103 -3.34 -11.90 -2.47
CA LEU A 103 -4.71 -12.21 -2.06
C LEU A 103 -5.42 -10.95 -1.55
N ASN A 104 -6.74 -10.87 -1.78
CA ASN A 104 -7.61 -9.80 -1.27
C ASN A 104 -7.25 -8.36 -1.71
N VAL A 105 -6.39 -8.19 -2.71
CA VAL A 105 -6.04 -6.85 -3.20
C VAL A 105 -7.29 -6.14 -3.72
N ASN A 106 -7.56 -4.94 -3.21
CA ASN A 106 -8.68 -4.11 -3.65
C ASN A 106 -8.43 -3.57 -5.06
N VAL A 107 -9.33 -3.93 -5.98
CA VAL A 107 -9.33 -3.53 -7.39
C VAL A 107 -10.53 -2.62 -7.75
N ASP A 108 -11.38 -2.32 -6.77
CA ASP A 108 -12.62 -1.57 -6.97
C ASP A 108 -12.44 -0.07 -6.75
N GLU A 109 -11.56 0.33 -5.83
CA GLU A 109 -11.52 1.70 -5.30
C GLU A 109 -10.24 2.50 -5.65
N LEU A 110 -9.21 1.87 -6.22
CA LEU A 110 -7.94 2.52 -6.56
C LEU A 110 -7.17 1.83 -7.70
N GLY A 111 -6.05 2.44 -8.09
CA GLY A 111 -5.06 1.88 -9.00
C GLY A 111 -5.11 2.44 -10.42
N MET A 112 -6.27 2.97 -10.84
CA MET A 112 -6.45 3.68 -12.12
C MET A 112 -7.45 4.84 -11.94
N LEU A 113 -7.07 5.86 -11.16
CA LEU A 113 -7.97 6.98 -10.84
C LEU A 113 -8.06 8.03 -11.94
N GLY A 114 -7.14 8.03 -12.91
CA GLY A 114 -7.13 8.98 -14.03
C GLY A 114 -6.77 10.42 -13.64
N LEU A 115 -6.05 10.60 -12.52
CA LEU A 115 -5.64 11.88 -11.96
C LEU A 115 -4.23 12.32 -12.39
#